data_AF-A0A382PGQ1-F1
#
_entry.id   AF-A0A382PGQ1-F1
#
_cell.length_a   1.000
_cell.length_b   1.000
_cell.length_c   1.000
_cell.angle_alpha   90.00
_cell.angle_beta   90.00
_cell.angle_gamma   90.00
#
_symmetry.space_group_name_H-M   'P 1'
#
loop_
_entity.id
_entity.type
_entity.pdbx_description
1 polymer ?
#
loop_
_entity_poly.entity_id
_entity_poly.type
_entity_poly.pdbx_seq_one_letter_code
_entity_poly.pdbx_strand_id
1 'polypeptide(L)'
;MPIREISEDFSIDDIVPYFQPIVDLQSQGVWRYECLARLITRGDKTFLPSEFLYLIEREQHVNTLAASMFVQCASYFHDVNIPWNINITANDLHNVELTNTLIT
;
A
#
# COMPACT_ATOMS: atom_id res chain seq x y z
N MET A 1 -9.81 -8.61 16.58
CA MET A 1 -9.56 -7.18 16.85
C MET A 1 -10.87 -6.44 16.60
N PRO A 2 -11.33 -5.53 17.46
CA PRO A 2 -12.53 -4.75 17.15
C PRO A 2 -12.24 -3.89 15.92
N ILE A 3 -13.12 -4.00 14.91
CA ILE A 3 -13.08 -3.12 13.73
C ILE A 3 -13.37 -1.71 14.24
N ARG A 4 -12.41 -0.80 14.10
CA ARG A 4 -12.62 0.61 14.40
C ARG A 4 -13.43 1.22 13.28
N GLU A 5 -14.55 1.83 13.63
CA GLU A 5 -15.39 2.53 12.68
C GLU A 5 -14.65 3.80 12.20
N ILE A 6 -14.47 3.91 10.88
CA ILE A 6 -13.96 5.11 10.23
C ILE A 6 -15.18 5.98 9.91
N SER A 7 -15.35 7.06 10.68
CA SER A 7 -16.49 7.97 10.57
C SER A 7 -16.20 9.22 9.72
N GLU A 8 -14.98 9.33 9.20
CA GLU A 8 -14.51 10.48 8.42
C GLU A 8 -14.50 10.11 6.93
N ASP A 9 -14.92 11.06 6.08
CA ASP A 9 -14.72 10.93 4.63
C ASP A 9 -13.22 10.86 4.33
N PHE A 10 -12.83 9.91 3.49
CA PHE A 10 -11.45 9.74 3.03
C PHE A 10 -11.38 9.55 1.51
N SER A 11 -10.25 9.92 0.92
CA SER A 11 -9.91 9.69 -0.47
C SER A 11 -8.89 8.56 -0.59
N ILE A 12 -8.77 7.98 -1.79
CA ILE A 12 -7.64 7.09 -2.13
C ILE A 12 -6.31 7.82 -1.95
N ASP A 13 -6.27 9.12 -2.17
CA ASP A 13 -5.07 9.95 -1.99
C ASP A 13 -4.62 10.05 -0.53
N ASP A 14 -5.51 9.75 0.43
CA ASP A 14 -5.19 9.67 1.85
C ASP A 14 -4.52 8.33 2.22
N ILE A 15 -4.41 7.40 1.27
CA ILE A 15 -3.72 6.12 1.43
C ILE A 15 -2.28 6.22 0.93
N VAL A 16 -1.35 6.08 1.86
CA VAL A 16 0.09 6.25 1.64
C VAL A 16 0.88 4.97 1.95
N PRO A 17 2.07 4.79 1.37
CA PRO A 17 2.92 3.65 1.67
C PRO A 17 3.70 3.84 2.96
N TYR A 18 3.67 2.83 3.82
CA TYR A 18 4.61 2.65 4.92
C TYR A 18 5.59 1.55 4.54
N PHE A 19 6.85 1.71 4.93
CA PHE A 19 7.93 0.78 4.57
C PHE A 19 8.41 0.00 5.80
N GLN A 20 8.08 -1.29 5.84
CA GLN A 20 8.52 -2.16 6.92
C GLN A 20 9.83 -2.86 6.53
N PRO A 21 10.94 -2.69 7.29
CA PRO A 21 12.19 -3.36 6.98
C PRO A 21 12.09 -4.86 7.24
N ILE A 22 12.60 -5.64 6.28
CA ILE A 22 12.86 -7.07 6.43
C ILE A 22 14.37 -7.22 6.63
N VAL A 23 14.76 -7.78 7.77
CA VAL A 23 16.15 -7.82 8.24
C VAL A 23 16.75 -9.19 7.96
N ASP A 24 17.98 -9.22 7.44
CA ASP A 24 18.77 -10.43 7.37
C ASP A 24 19.36 -10.75 8.76
N LEU A 25 19.07 -11.94 9.28
CA LEU A 25 19.45 -12.29 10.65
C LEU A 25 20.95 -12.54 10.83
N GLN A 26 21.69 -12.84 9.75
CA GLN A 26 23.13 -13.05 9.83
C GLN A 26 23.90 -11.73 9.90
N SER A 27 23.61 -10.81 8.99
CA SER A 27 24.24 -9.49 8.91
C SER A 27 23.61 -8.44 9.84
N GLN A 28 22.39 -8.69 10.34
CA GLN A 28 21.56 -7.73 11.06
C GLN A 28 21.24 -6.46 10.24
N GLY A 29 21.46 -6.49 8.93
CA GLY A 29 21.17 -5.40 8.01
C GLY A 29 19.77 -5.49 7.42
N VAL A 30 19.23 -4.35 6.98
CA VAL A 30 17.98 -4.34 6.20
C VAL A 30 18.27 -4.97 4.84
N TRP A 31 17.57 -6.06 4.53
CA TRP A 31 17.68 -6.77 3.26
C TRP A 31 16.75 -6.17 2.20
N ARG A 32 15.51 -5.86 2.59
CA ARG A 32 14.50 -5.26 1.72
C ARG A 32 13.41 -4.56 2.53
N TYR A 33 12.58 -3.74 1.88
CA TYR A 33 11.38 -3.18 2.49
C TYR A 33 10.10 -3.83 1.93
N GLU A 34 9.14 -4.09 2.81
CA GLU A 34 7.77 -4.39 2.43
C GLU A 34 6.94 -3.10 2.46
N CYS A 35 6.27 -2.81 1.34
CA CYS A 35 5.40 -1.66 1.18
C CYS A 35 3.98 -2.01 1.63
N LEU A 36 3.49 -1.31 2.64
CA LEU A 36 2.20 -1.56 3.28
C LEU A 36 1.32 -0.31 3.20
N ALA A 37 0.08 -0.47 2.74
CA ALA A 37 -0.87 0.64 2.71
C ALA A 37 -1.23 1.10 4.12
N ARG A 38 -1.35 2.41 4.31
CA ARG A 38 -1.91 3.05 5.51
C ARG A 38 -2.82 4.18 5.09
N LEU A 39 -4.01 4.24 5.69
CA LEU A 39 -4.88 5.40 5.56
C LEU A 39 -4.49 6.41 6.64
N ILE A 40 -4.24 7.66 6.25
CA ILE A 40 -4.02 8.78 7.17
C ILE A 40 -5.20 9.75 7.02
N THR A 41 -6.01 9.92 8.07
CA THR A 41 -7.10 10.90 8.02
C THR A 41 -6.61 12.30 8.40
N ARG A 42 -7.45 13.32 8.16
CA ARG A 42 -7.13 14.73 8.44
C ARG A 42 -6.76 15.03 9.89
N GLY A 43 -7.13 14.17 10.83
CA GLY A 43 -6.74 14.25 12.23
C GLY A 43 -5.40 13.56 12.56
N ASP A 44 -4.55 13.28 11.56
CA ASP A 44 -3.30 12.51 11.66
C ASP A 44 -3.49 11.10 12.25
N LYS A 45 -4.69 10.55 12.11
CA LYS A 45 -4.99 9.20 12.58
C LYS A 45 -4.63 8.19 11.50
N THR A 46 -3.70 7.29 11.83
CA THR A 46 -3.29 6.19 10.95
C THR A 46 -4.14 4.94 11.17
N PHE A 47 -4.59 4.32 10.09
CA PHE A 47 -5.33 3.06 10.08
C PHE A 47 -4.58 1.97 9.30
N LEU A 48 -4.65 0.74 9.82
CA LEU A 48 -4.11 -0.45 9.17
C LEU A 48 -5.03 -0.92 8.03
N PRO A 49 -4.52 -1.68 7.05
CA PRO A 49 -5.34 -2.23 5.95
C PRO A 49 -6.60 -2.95 6.43
N SER A 50 -6.51 -3.74 7.51
CA SER A 50 -7.65 -4.45 8.09
C SER A 50 -8.77 -3.54 8.62
N GLU A 51 -8.47 -2.26 8.85
CA GLU A 51 -9.42 -1.28 9.37
C GLU A 51 -10.11 -0.47 8.26
N PHE A 52 -9.58 -0.43 7.03
CA PHE A 52 -10.16 0.41 5.95
C PHE A 52 -10.39 -0.30 4.62
N LEU A 53 -9.74 -1.44 4.33
CA LEU A 53 -9.86 -2.08 3.00
C LEU A 53 -11.30 -2.45 2.65
N TYR A 54 -12.11 -2.82 3.64
CA TYR A 54 -13.53 -3.16 3.42
C TYR A 54 -14.36 -1.97 2.89
N LEU A 55 -13.91 -0.73 3.09
CA LEU A 55 -14.55 0.47 2.58
C LEU A 55 -14.24 0.64 1.08
N ILE A 56 -12.97 0.44 0.71
CA ILE A 56 -12.50 0.49 -0.69
C ILE A 56 -13.16 -0.60 -1.54
N GLU A 57 -13.33 -1.81 -1.00
CA GLU A 57 -13.99 -2.93 -1.68
C GLU A 57 -15.43 -2.63 -2.06
N ARG A 58 -16.14 -1.83 -1.27
CA ARG A 58 -17.54 -1.48 -1.52
C ARG A 58 -17.73 -0.43 -2.61
N GLU A 59 -16.71 0.39 -2.86
CA GLU A 59 -16.78 1.50 -3.82
C GLU A 59 -16.21 1.14 -5.21
N GLN A 60 -15.84 -0.14 -5.44
CA GLN A 60 -15.19 -0.61 -6.67
C GLN A 60 -13.86 0.09 -7.01
N HIS A 61 -13.29 0.82 -6.05
CA HIS A 61 -12.01 1.52 -6.16
C HIS A 61 -10.79 0.65 -5.80
N VAL A 62 -10.99 -0.66 -5.54
CA VAL A 62 -9.89 -1.60 -5.24
C VAL A 62 -8.84 -1.60 -6.35
N ASN A 63 -9.31 -1.53 -7.59
CA ASN A 63 -8.47 -1.61 -8.78
C ASN A 63 -7.45 -0.46 -8.88
N THR A 64 -7.79 0.74 -8.38
CA THR A 64 -6.90 1.90 -8.42
C THR A 64 -5.94 1.95 -7.23
N LEU A 65 -6.25 1.30 -6.11
CA LEU A 65 -5.41 1.32 -4.91
C LEU A 65 -4.04 0.68 -5.17
N ALA A 66 -4.01 -0.53 -5.73
CA ALA A 66 -2.76 -1.24 -6.01
C ALA A 66 -1.86 -0.46 -6.99
N ALA A 67 -2.47 0.16 -8.02
CA ALA A 67 -1.74 0.96 -9.01
C ALA A 67 -1.18 2.25 -8.38
N SER A 68 -2.00 2.97 -7.60
CA SER A 68 -1.56 4.15 -6.86
C SER A 68 -0.42 3.81 -5.90
N MET A 69 -0.57 2.75 -5.11
CA MET A 69 0.46 2.27 -4.18
C MET A 69 1.76 1.92 -4.91
N PHE A 70 1.68 1.25 -6.06
CA PHE A 70 2.87 0.92 -6.86
C PHE A 70 3.60 2.17 -7.32
N VAL A 71 2.89 3.15 -7.90
CA VAL A 71 3.49 4.41 -8.38
C VAL A 71 4.14 5.18 -7.23
N GLN A 72 3.46 5.29 -6.08
CA GLN A 72 4.01 5.96 -4.89
C GLN A 72 5.29 5.26 -4.37
N CYS A 73 5.28 3.93 -4.31
CA CYS A 73 6.46 3.16 -3.88
C CYS A 73 7.61 3.28 -4.88
N ALA A 74 7.34 3.12 -6.17
CA ALA A 74 8.35 3.22 -7.22
C ALA A 74 8.99 4.62 -7.25
N SER A 75 8.19 5.67 -7.03
CA SER A 75 8.70 7.04 -6.90
C SER A 75 9.62 7.20 -5.68
N TYR A 76 9.23 6.67 -4.51
CA TYR A 76 10.06 6.75 -3.30
C TYR A 76 11.40 6.00 -3.45
N PHE A 77 11.36 4.80 -4.03
CA PHE A 77 12.54 3.95 -4.19
C PHE A 77 13.37 4.24 -5.46
N HIS A 78 13.01 5.24 -6.26
CA HIS A 78 13.69 5.56 -7.52
C HIS A 78 15.21 5.72 -7.36
N ASP A 79 15.63 6.44 -6.32
CA ASP A 79 17.04 6.73 -6.00
C ASP A 79 17.57 5.92 -4.81
N VAL A 80 16.79 4.96 -4.31
CA VAL A 80 17.15 4.15 -3.14
C VAL A 80 17.56 2.76 -3.61
N ASN A 81 18.86 2.47 -3.51
CA ASN A 81 19.43 1.18 -3.93
C ASN A 81 19.19 0.08 -2.88
N ILE A 82 17.93 -0.23 -2.60
CA ILE A 82 17.52 -1.36 -1.78
C ILE A 82 16.29 -2.05 -2.39
N PRO A 83 16.24 -3.40 -2.39
CA PRO A 83 15.05 -4.09 -2.86
C PRO A 83 13.79 -3.73 -2.04
N TRP A 84 12.66 -3.70 -2.72
CA TRP A 84 11.35 -3.51 -2.09
C TRP A 84 10.30 -4.42 -2.73
N ASN A 85 9.17 -4.59 -2.06
CA ASN A 85 8.08 -5.40 -2.56
C ASN A 85 6.72 -4.81 -2.16
N ILE A 86 5.71 -5.04 -2.99
CA ILE A 86 4.33 -4.62 -2.79
C ILE A 86 3.41 -5.85 -2.80
N ASN A 87 2.33 -5.79 -2.03
CA ASN A 87 1.31 -6.82 -2.01
C ASN A 87 0.37 -6.66 -3.22
N ILE A 88 0.12 -7.76 -3.94
CA ILE A 88 -0.79 -7.84 -5.10
C ILE A 88 -1.71 -9.04 -4.89
N THR A 89 -3.02 -8.84 -4.99
CA THR A 89 -4.01 -9.92 -4.90
C THR A 89 -4.23 -10.61 -6.25
N ALA A 90 -4.87 -11.78 -6.25
CA ALA A 90 -5.23 -12.45 -7.51
C ALA A 90 -6.21 -11.61 -8.36
N ASN A 91 -7.08 -10.83 -7.72
CA ASN A 91 -8.04 -9.96 -8.42
C ASN A 91 -7.33 -8.80 -9.12
N ASP A 92 -6.27 -8.26 -8.52
CA ASP A 92 -5.47 -7.18 -9.08
C ASP A 92 -4.83 -7.56 -10.42
N LEU A 93 -4.49 -8.84 -10.61
CA LEU A 93 -3.93 -9.35 -11.87
C LEU A 93 -4.93 -9.32 -13.04
N HIS A 94 -6.23 -9.21 -12.74
CA HIS A 94 -7.26 -9.01 -13.76
C HIS A 94 -7.46 -7.52 -14.12
N ASN A 95 -6.85 -6.60 -13.37
CA ASN A 95 -6.89 -5.17 -13.70
C ASN A 95 -5.82 -4.82 -14.74
N VAL A 96 -6.26 -4.61 -15.98
CA VAL A 96 -5.40 -4.23 -17.11
C VAL A 96 -4.62 -2.94 -16.86
N GLU A 97 -5.22 -1.96 -16.17
CA GLU A 97 -4.55 -0.69 -15.85
C GLU A 97 -3.35 -0.92 -14.92
N LEU A 98 -3.55 -1.70 -13.86
CA LEU A 98 -2.46 -2.07 -12.97
C LEU A 98 -1.39 -2.87 -13.72
N THR A 99 -1.77 -3.91 -14.48
CA THR A 99 -0.78 -4.74 -15.16
C THR A 99 0.05 -3.95 -16.16
N ASN A 100 -0.54 -2.96 -16.84
CA ASN A 100 0.20 -2.06 -17.73
C ASN A 100 1.16 -1.17 -16.94
N THR A 101 0.71 -0.64 -15.80
CA THR A 101 1.54 0.20 -14.92
C THR A 101 2.74 -0.58 -14.36
N LEU A 102 2.60 -1.87 -14.06
CA LEU A 102 3.69 -2.70 -13.51
C LEU A 102 4.82 -3.01 -14.51
N ILE A 103 4.55 -2.92 -15.82
CA ILE A 103 5.50 -3.29 -16.89
C ILE A 103 6.08 -2.09 -17.63
N THR A 104 5.70 -0.86 -17.27
CA THR A 104 6.20 0.40 -17.85
C THR A 104 7.06 1.17 -16.86
#